data_AF-A0A3L7QJX7-F1
#
_entry.id   AF-A0A3L7QJX7-F1
#
_cell.length_a   1.000
_cell.length_b   1.000
_cell.length_c   1.000
_cell.angle_alpha   90.00
_cell.angle_beta   90.00
_cell.angle_gamma   90.00
#
_symmetry.space_group_name_H-M   'P 1'
#
loop_
_entity.id
_entity.type
_entity.pdbx_description
1 polymer ?
#
loop_
_entity_poly.entity_id
_entity_poly.type
_entity_poly.pdbx_seq_one_letter_code
_entity_poly.pdbx_strand_id
1 'polypeptide(L)'
;MNRVISKLNLLFCVPILTVVLLNTSSFAFAADLKHSFIVFGAETFVVDGDGKISWVIPKSSRDGWLLPNGNALLAVSKGKEYPGGAVLEITKEGKTVFEFKGTQSEVNTVMALDNGNIMFTEAGPKPRLIEVSREG
;
A
#
# COMPACT_ATOMS: atom_id res chain seq x y z
N MET A 1 46.57 26.50 -85.13
CA MET A 1 45.87 27.77 -84.81
C MET A 1 44.44 27.39 -84.45
N ASN A 2 43.89 27.57 -83.25
CA ASN A 2 44.13 28.54 -82.18
C ASN A 2 43.87 27.89 -80.80
N ARG A 3 44.70 28.27 -79.82
CA ARG A 3 44.44 28.09 -78.39
C ARG A 3 43.36 29.07 -77.94
N VAL A 4 42.45 28.64 -77.07
CA VAL A 4 41.70 29.53 -76.18
C VAL A 4 41.81 28.98 -74.76
N ILE A 5 42.16 29.89 -73.85
CA ILE A 5 42.53 29.69 -72.44
C ILE A 5 41.33 30.07 -71.54
N SER A 6 41.32 29.54 -70.31
CA SER A 6 40.61 30.02 -69.10
C SER A 6 39.12 29.66 -68.98
N LYS A 7 38.55 29.37 -67.79
CA LYS A 7 38.91 29.73 -66.41
C LYS A 7 38.60 28.57 -65.45
N LEU A 8 39.52 28.38 -64.52
CA LEU A 8 39.36 27.60 -63.29
C LEU A 8 38.54 28.44 -62.30
N ASN A 9 37.31 28.04 -61.98
CA ASN A 9 36.54 28.61 -60.87
C ASN A 9 36.48 27.59 -59.74
N LEU A 10 37.34 27.79 -58.76
CA LEU A 10 37.37 27.09 -57.49
C LEU A 10 36.28 27.69 -56.58
N LEU A 11 35.07 27.12 -56.57
CA LEU A 11 34.08 27.44 -55.53
C LEU A 11 34.32 26.52 -54.33
N PHE A 12 34.91 27.08 -53.28
CA PHE A 12 34.89 26.54 -51.93
C PHE A 12 33.45 26.53 -51.41
N CYS A 13 32.80 25.37 -51.37
CA CYS A 13 31.55 25.17 -50.67
C CYS A 13 31.88 24.63 -49.27
N VAL A 14 31.94 25.52 -48.28
CA VAL A 14 32.01 25.15 -46.86
C VAL A 14 30.62 24.64 -46.47
N PRO A 15 30.44 23.36 -46.09
CA PRO A 15 29.16 22.93 -45.56
C PRO A 15 28.99 23.55 -44.18
N ILE A 16 27.99 24.42 -44.04
CA ILE A 16 27.49 24.92 -42.75
C ILE A 16 26.99 23.69 -41.99
N LEU A 17 27.79 23.25 -41.02
CA LEU A 17 27.43 22.20 -40.08
C LEU A 17 26.41 22.78 -39.10
N THR A 18 25.13 22.71 -39.45
CA THR A 18 24.03 23.03 -38.52
C THR A 18 23.97 21.92 -37.48
N VAL A 19 24.64 22.11 -36.35
CA VAL A 19 24.47 21.25 -35.16
C VAL A 19 23.08 21.51 -34.61
N VAL A 20 22.12 20.63 -34.93
CA VAL A 20 20.82 20.59 -34.25
C VAL A 20 21.05 19.94 -32.89
N LEU A 21 21.26 20.76 -31.86
CA LEU A 21 21.18 20.33 -30.46
C LEU A 21 19.73 19.92 -30.18
N LEU A 22 19.43 18.61 -30.27
CA LEU A 22 18.21 18.07 -29.68
C LEU A 22 18.32 18.28 -28.16
N ASN A 23 17.67 19.32 -27.66
CA ASN A 23 17.37 19.46 -26.24
C ASN A 23 16.44 18.30 -25.85
N THR A 24 17.02 17.19 -25.40
CA THR A 24 16.27 16.17 -24.66
C THR A 24 16.03 16.72 -23.27
N SER A 25 15.02 17.59 -23.13
CA SER A 25 14.47 17.93 -21.82
C SER A 25 13.90 16.63 -21.24
N SER A 26 14.63 16.02 -20.31
CA SER A 26 14.07 14.96 -19.47
C SER A 26 13.00 15.59 -18.61
N PHE A 27 11.75 15.54 -19.07
CA PHE A 27 10.62 15.76 -18.19
C PHE A 27 10.62 14.62 -17.18
N ALA A 28 11.11 14.90 -15.97
CA ALA A 28 10.82 14.06 -14.83
C ALA A 28 9.31 14.18 -14.61
N PHE A 29 8.54 13.22 -15.13
CA PHE A 29 7.17 13.04 -14.69
C PHE A 29 7.25 12.79 -13.18
N ALA A 30 6.67 13.68 -12.38
CA ALA A 30 6.33 13.33 -11.02
C ALA A 30 5.49 12.05 -11.12
N ALA A 31 6.02 10.93 -10.59
CA ALA A 31 5.24 9.71 -10.53
C ALA A 31 3.95 10.05 -9.80
N ASP A 32 2.81 9.74 -10.41
CA ASP A 32 1.51 9.88 -9.78
C ASP A 32 1.51 8.98 -8.53
N LEU A 33 1.76 9.58 -7.36
CA LEU A 33 1.92 8.84 -6.12
C LEU A 33 0.53 8.42 -5.64
N LYS A 34 0.21 7.16 -5.89
CA LYS A 34 -1.05 6.56 -5.45
C LYS A 34 -0.88 5.85 -4.11
N HIS A 35 -1.91 5.92 -3.28
CA HIS A 35 -1.92 5.31 -1.94
C HIS A 35 -3.10 4.34 -1.83
N SER A 36 -2.85 3.19 -1.19
CA SER A 36 -3.90 2.30 -0.74
C SER A 36 -4.26 2.60 0.72
N PHE A 37 -5.50 2.34 1.10
CA PHE A 37 -5.93 2.38 2.49
C PHE A 37 -6.90 1.25 2.80
N ILE A 38 -7.00 0.89 4.07
CA ILE A 38 -7.94 -0.09 4.59
C ILE A 38 -9.09 0.63 5.28
N VAL A 39 -10.30 0.10 5.10
CA VAL A 39 -11.55 0.59 5.70
C VAL A 39 -12.00 -0.40 6.76
N PHE A 40 -12.42 0.11 7.91
CA PHE A 40 -13.01 -0.66 9.02
C PHE A 40 -14.43 -0.17 9.28
N GLY A 41 -15.31 -1.08 9.72
CA GLY A 41 -16.71 -0.76 9.99
C GLY A 41 -17.61 -1.99 9.88
N ALA A 42 -18.81 -1.81 9.33
CA ALA A 42 -19.72 -2.92 9.04
C ALA A 42 -19.10 -3.93 8.06
N GLU A 43 -18.30 -3.43 7.12
CA GLU A 43 -17.47 -4.21 6.19
C GLU A 43 -16.00 -3.80 6.34
N THR A 44 -15.10 -4.74 6.13
CA THR A 44 -13.65 -4.49 6.14
C THR A 44 -13.08 -4.75 4.76
N PHE A 45 -12.39 -3.79 4.16
CA PHE A 45 -11.84 -3.94 2.81
C PHE A 45 -10.69 -2.98 2.53
N VAL A 46 -9.88 -3.28 1.52
CA VAL A 46 -8.77 -2.45 1.05
C VAL A 46 -9.15 -1.78 -0.26
N VAL A 47 -8.93 -0.48 -0.33
CA VAL A 47 -9.02 0.32 -1.56
C VAL A 47 -7.61 0.54 -2.09
N ASP A 48 -7.40 0.24 -3.38
CA ASP A 48 -6.12 0.44 -4.05
C ASP A 48 -5.91 1.91 -4.48
N GLY A 49 -4.74 2.16 -5.07
CA GLY A 49 -4.35 3.47 -5.56
C GLY A 49 -5.22 4.04 -6.69
N ASP A 50 -6.02 3.20 -7.35
CA ASP A 50 -6.97 3.62 -8.39
C ASP A 50 -8.38 3.84 -7.83
N GLY A 51 -8.56 3.73 -6.50
CA GLY A 51 -9.85 3.86 -5.85
C GLY A 51 -10.74 2.61 -5.97
N LYS A 52 -10.20 1.46 -6.35
CA LYS A 52 -10.95 0.21 -6.49
C LYS A 52 -10.80 -0.66 -5.25
N ILE A 53 -11.85 -1.41 -4.90
CA ILE A 53 -11.76 -2.42 -3.85
C ILE A 53 -10.87 -3.55 -4.37
N SER A 54 -9.71 -3.74 -3.74
CA SER A 54 -8.72 -4.75 -4.10
C SER A 54 -8.77 -5.99 -3.22
N TRP A 55 -9.44 -5.90 -2.06
CA TRP A 55 -9.61 -7.02 -1.14
C TRP A 55 -10.75 -6.78 -0.17
N VAL A 56 -11.67 -7.74 -0.09
CA VAL A 56 -12.74 -7.76 0.93
C VAL A 56 -12.39 -8.79 1.99
N ILE A 57 -12.48 -8.37 3.25
CA ILE A 57 -12.33 -9.25 4.40
C ILE A 57 -13.73 -9.42 5.01
N PRO A 58 -14.29 -10.64 5.03
CA PRO A 58 -15.69 -10.87 5.41
C PRO A 58 -15.91 -10.83 6.93
N LYS A 59 -15.45 -9.77 7.59
CA LYS A 59 -15.62 -9.48 9.01
C LYS A 59 -15.96 -8.01 9.20
N SER A 60 -16.89 -7.70 10.10
CA SER A 60 -17.01 -6.35 10.65
C SER A 60 -15.88 -6.13 11.65
N SER A 61 -15.28 -4.96 11.64
CA SER A 61 -14.18 -4.61 12.54
C SER A 61 -14.31 -3.17 13.03
N ARG A 62 -13.80 -2.92 14.23
CA ARG A 62 -13.78 -1.57 14.84
C ARG A 62 -12.50 -0.81 14.55
N ASP A 63 -11.42 -1.57 14.39
CA ASP A 63 -10.06 -1.08 14.26
C ASP A 63 -9.19 -2.19 13.65
N GLY A 64 -7.99 -1.83 13.19
CA GLY A 64 -7.03 -2.79 12.69
C GLY A 64 -5.88 -2.19 11.90
N TRP A 65 -5.06 -3.07 11.35
CA TRP A 65 -3.84 -2.75 10.61
C TRP A 65 -3.71 -3.67 9.39
N LEU A 66 -3.21 -3.12 8.29
CA LEU A 66 -2.50 -3.93 7.30
C LEU A 66 -1.04 -4.07 7.77
N LEU A 67 -0.63 -5.30 8.03
CA LEU A 67 0.72 -5.61 8.48
C LEU A 67 1.70 -5.62 7.30
N PRO A 68 3.02 -5.41 7.54
CA PRO A 68 4.03 -5.45 6.48
C PRO A 68 4.10 -6.76 5.69
N ASN A 69 3.65 -7.87 6.28
CA ASN A 69 3.55 -9.18 5.62
C ASN A 69 2.31 -9.32 4.71
N GLY A 70 1.47 -8.28 4.62
CA GLY A 70 0.24 -8.26 3.81
C GLY A 70 -1.00 -8.81 4.52
N ASN A 71 -0.89 -9.28 5.76
CA ASN A 71 -2.03 -9.75 6.55
C ASN A 71 -2.81 -8.56 7.13
N ALA A 72 -4.08 -8.80 7.48
CA ALA A 72 -4.88 -7.85 8.24
C ALA A 72 -4.98 -8.29 9.70
N LEU A 73 -4.56 -7.43 10.63
CA LEU A 73 -4.76 -7.61 12.07
C LEU A 73 -5.96 -6.76 12.51
N LEU A 74 -6.99 -7.39 13.06
CA LEU A 74 -8.31 -6.78 13.22
C LEU A 74 -8.82 -6.90 14.65
N ALA A 75 -9.38 -5.81 15.18
CA ALA A 75 -10.33 -5.85 16.28
C ALA A 75 -11.72 -6.11 15.69
N VAL A 76 -12.09 -7.39 15.57
CA VAL A 76 -13.37 -7.83 15.02
C VAL A 76 -14.51 -7.42 15.94
N SER A 77 -15.53 -6.81 15.35
CA SER A 77 -16.74 -6.37 16.05
C SER A 77 -17.44 -7.52 16.73
N LYS A 78 -18.12 -7.23 17.84
CA LYS A 78 -18.96 -8.21 18.50
C LYS A 78 -20.12 -8.68 17.61
N GLY A 79 -20.48 -9.94 17.74
CA GLY A 79 -21.54 -10.57 16.97
C GLY A 79 -21.86 -11.97 17.47
N LYS A 80 -22.64 -12.74 16.69
CA LYS A 80 -23.03 -14.11 17.06
C LYS A 80 -21.82 -15.04 17.23
N GLU A 81 -20.84 -14.93 16.34
CA GLU A 81 -19.61 -15.73 16.36
C GLU A 81 -18.65 -15.29 17.48
N TYR A 82 -18.56 -13.97 17.71
CA TYR A 82 -17.69 -13.36 18.71
C TYR A 82 -18.48 -12.43 19.63
N PRO A 83 -19.12 -12.94 20.70
CA PRO A 83 -19.99 -12.12 21.55
C PRO A 83 -19.29 -10.92 22.21
N GLY A 84 -17.99 -11.04 22.50
CA GLY A 84 -17.14 -9.96 23.02
C GLY A 84 -16.23 -9.31 21.96
N GLY A 85 -16.46 -9.58 20.67
CA GLY A 85 -15.48 -9.30 19.62
C GLY A 85 -14.29 -10.27 19.67
N ALA A 86 -13.29 -10.03 18.82
CA ALA A 86 -12.08 -10.84 18.77
C ALA A 86 -10.90 -10.06 18.19
N VAL A 87 -9.69 -10.55 18.44
CA VAL A 87 -8.50 -10.18 17.67
C VAL A 87 -8.24 -11.27 16.66
N LEU A 88 -8.25 -10.94 15.37
CA LEU A 88 -7.91 -11.86 14.30
C LEU A 88 -6.74 -11.33 13.47
N GLU A 89 -5.78 -12.19 13.13
CA GLU A 89 -4.89 -11.95 12.00
C GLU A 89 -5.30 -12.83 10.82
N ILE A 90 -5.61 -12.21 9.69
CA ILE A 90 -6.16 -12.86 8.49
C ILE A 90 -5.19 -12.66 7.33
N THR A 91 -4.80 -13.74 6.66
CA THR A 91 -3.98 -13.68 5.45
C THR A 91 -4.77 -13.19 4.25
N LYS A 92 -4.09 -12.83 3.16
CA LYS A 92 -4.75 -12.38 1.92
C LYS A 92 -5.68 -13.44 1.33
N GLU A 93 -5.38 -14.71 1.55
CA GLU A 93 -6.16 -15.88 1.14
C GLU A 93 -7.37 -16.14 2.07
N GLY A 94 -7.55 -15.33 3.12
CA GLY A 94 -8.66 -15.43 4.06
C GLY A 94 -8.43 -16.44 5.20
N LYS A 95 -7.20 -16.91 5.41
CA LYS A 95 -6.89 -17.81 6.52
C LYS A 95 -6.65 -17.01 7.81
N THR A 96 -7.32 -17.39 8.89
CA THR A 96 -6.97 -16.91 10.24
C THR A 96 -5.68 -17.59 10.72
N VAL A 97 -4.64 -16.81 11.00
CA VAL A 97 -3.33 -17.28 11.50
C VAL A 97 -3.07 -16.91 12.96
N PHE A 98 -3.90 -16.04 13.54
CA PHE A 98 -3.96 -15.75 14.97
C PHE A 98 -5.42 -15.46 15.35
N GLU A 99 -5.85 -15.96 16.50
CA GLU A 99 -7.17 -15.68 17.06
C GLU A 99 -7.11 -15.53 18.58
N PHE A 100 -7.62 -14.41 19.08
CA PHE A 100 -7.99 -14.24 20.49
C PHE A 100 -9.47 -13.88 20.58
N LYS A 101 -10.26 -14.71 21.26
CA LYS A 101 -11.69 -14.44 21.46
C LYS A 101 -11.87 -13.52 22.67
N GLY A 102 -12.56 -12.40 22.47
CA GLY A 102 -12.87 -11.47 23.55
C GLY A 102 -13.60 -12.18 24.70
N THR A 103 -13.09 -11.97 25.90
CA THR A 103 -13.53 -12.60 27.14
C THR A 103 -14.42 -11.68 27.99
N GLN A 104 -14.55 -10.42 27.57
CA GLN A 104 -15.41 -9.42 28.19
C GLN A 104 -16.41 -8.85 27.18
N SER A 105 -16.86 -7.61 27.36
CA SER A 105 -17.95 -7.07 26.55
C SER A 105 -17.53 -6.71 25.13
N GLU A 106 -16.29 -6.24 24.93
CA GLU A 106 -15.84 -5.78 23.61
C GLU A 106 -14.32 -5.68 23.52
N VAL A 107 -13.70 -6.22 22.47
CA VAL A 107 -12.36 -5.85 22.02
C VAL A 107 -12.46 -4.53 21.25
N ASN A 108 -11.75 -3.48 21.70
CA ASN A 108 -11.94 -2.14 21.13
C ASN A 108 -10.88 -1.73 20.10
N THR A 109 -9.62 -2.15 20.30
CA THR A 109 -8.47 -1.80 19.46
C THR A 109 -7.48 -2.96 19.46
N VAL A 110 -6.59 -2.97 18.47
CA VAL A 110 -5.49 -3.92 18.35
C VAL A 110 -4.28 -3.23 17.73
N MET A 111 -3.08 -3.67 18.10
CA MET A 111 -1.83 -3.21 17.52
C MET A 111 -0.80 -4.35 17.52
N ALA A 112 -0.06 -4.49 16.42
CA ALA A 112 1.16 -5.29 16.42
C ALA A 112 2.31 -4.45 16.98
N LEU A 113 3.10 -5.02 17.88
CA LEU A 113 4.25 -4.38 18.50
C LEU A 113 5.57 -4.78 17.82
N ASP A 114 6.59 -3.95 17.95
CA ASP A 114 7.92 -4.16 17.34
C ASP A 114 8.61 -5.45 17.83
N ASN A 115 8.27 -5.92 19.04
CA ASN A 115 8.78 -7.17 19.61
C ASN A 115 8.07 -8.42 19.03
N GLY A 116 7.13 -8.26 18.10
CA GLY A 116 6.34 -9.33 17.50
C GLY A 116 5.07 -9.70 18.25
N ASN A 117 4.85 -9.15 19.45
CA ASN A 117 3.64 -9.36 20.24
C ASN A 117 2.44 -8.61 19.66
N ILE A 118 1.26 -8.98 20.13
CA ILE A 118 -0.01 -8.35 19.80
C ILE A 118 -0.57 -7.73 21.07
N MET A 119 -0.82 -6.42 21.02
CA MET A 119 -1.48 -5.67 22.08
C MET A 119 -2.92 -5.37 21.70
N PHE A 120 -3.85 -5.50 22.63
CA PHE A 120 -5.25 -5.14 22.43
C PHE A 120 -5.90 -4.73 23.76
N THR A 121 -7.10 -4.17 23.68
CA THR A 121 -7.87 -3.80 24.86
C THR A 121 -9.20 -4.53 24.89
N GLU A 122 -9.68 -4.78 26.11
CA GLU A 122 -11.05 -5.23 26.34
C GLU A 122 -11.78 -4.22 27.24
N ALA A 123 -12.94 -3.77 26.80
CA ALA A 123 -13.94 -3.17 27.66
C ALA A 123 -14.75 -4.25 28.38
N GLY A 124 -15.37 -3.86 29.49
CA GLY A 124 -16.27 -4.70 30.27
C GLY A 124 -16.16 -4.40 31.76
N PRO A 125 -16.60 -5.33 32.61
CA PRO A 125 -16.52 -5.17 34.07
C PRO A 125 -15.09 -5.01 34.62
N LYS A 126 -14.07 -5.49 33.88
CA LYS A 126 -12.65 -5.41 34.24
C LYS A 126 -11.83 -4.88 33.06
N PRO A 127 -11.99 -3.59 32.70
CA PRO A 127 -11.33 -3.04 31.52
C PRO A 127 -9.82 -3.20 31.61
N ARG A 128 -9.19 -3.64 30.52
CA ARG A 128 -7.76 -3.98 30.53
C ARG A 128 -7.10 -3.80 29.16
N LEU A 129 -5.80 -3.58 29.20
CA LEU A 129 -4.88 -3.75 28.10
C LEU A 129 -4.19 -5.11 28.27
N ILE A 130 -4.05 -5.85 27.18
CA ILE A 130 -3.45 -7.18 27.13
C ILE A 130 -2.38 -7.15 26.05
N GLU A 131 -1.21 -7.71 26.36
CA GLU A 131 -0.16 -8.02 25.39
C GLU A 131 0.06 -9.54 25.42
N VAL A 132 0.06 -10.17 24.25
CA VAL A 132 0.29 -11.62 24.10
C VAL A 132 1.32 -11.88 23.00
N SER A 133 1.98 -13.02 23.13
CA SER A 133 2.77 -13.57 22.02
C SER A 133 1.84 -14.07 20.91
N ARG A 134 2.39 -14.36 19.72
CA ARG A 134 1.60 -14.98 18.64
C ARG A 134 1.23 -16.43 18.95
N GLU A 135 1.95 -17.04 19.87
CA GLU A 135 1.73 -18.39 20.38
C GLU A 135 0.61 -18.43 21.45
N GLY A 136 0.17 -17.27 21.94
CA GLY A 136 -0.78 -17.12 23.05
C GLY A 136 -0.05 -16.89 24.35
#